data_AF-A0A9P6IZV7-F1
#
_entry.id   AF-A0A9P6IZV7-F1
#
_cell.length_a   1.000
_cell.length_b   1.000
_cell.length_c   1.000
_cell.angle_alpha   90.00
_cell.angle_beta   90.00
_cell.angle_gamma   90.00
#
_symmetry.space_group_name_H-M   'P 1'
#
loop_
_entity.id
_entity.type
_entity.pdbx_description
1 polymer ?
#
loop_
_entity_poly.entity_id
_entity_poly.type
_entity_poly.pdbx_seq_one_letter_code
_entity_poly.pdbx_strand_id
1 'polypeptide(L)'
;IVPIVGEAADDSILDALALSEALFSLRSARKRDVQAAFEHYHNDRTSRRATAMVEARELDLLLRAKSTMRKLYRAWVLNYASKCSQEKRNDEKYSYRPQASFLQRVPDYGVVQPSDCLHPMKGNAPGGWEQ
;
A
#
# COMPACT_ATOMS: atom_id res chain seq x y z
N ILE A 1 11.98 10.98 -7.79
CA ILE A 1 11.28 10.24 -6.73
C ILE A 1 10.10 11.10 -6.35
N VAL A 2 8.89 10.64 -6.65
CA VAL A 2 7.67 11.34 -6.22
C VAL A 2 7.41 10.84 -4.80
N PRO A 3 7.38 11.70 -3.77
CA PRO A 3 6.85 11.29 -2.49
C PRO A 3 5.35 11.04 -2.69
N ILE A 4 4.97 9.76 -2.79
CA ILE A 4 3.58 9.37 -2.67
C ILE A 4 3.24 9.61 -1.19
N VAL A 5 2.26 10.48 -0.94
CA VAL A 5 1.97 11.00 0.40
C VAL A 5 1.67 9.84 1.35
N GLY A 6 2.41 9.75 2.46
CA GLY A 6 2.21 8.75 3.53
C GLY A 6 3.02 7.45 3.39
N GLU A 7 3.50 7.11 2.21
CA GLU A 7 4.16 5.82 1.97
C GLU A 7 5.47 5.63 2.76
N ALA A 8 6.25 6.71 2.90
CA ALA A 8 7.47 6.68 3.71
C ALA A 8 7.20 6.46 5.20
N ALA A 9 6.05 6.91 5.72
CA ALA A 9 5.66 6.71 7.11
C ALA A 9 5.21 5.25 7.31
N ASP A 10 4.37 4.75 6.42
CA ASP A 10 3.92 3.35 6.44
C ASP A 10 5.11 2.38 6.35
N ASP A 11 6.03 2.61 5.41
CA ASP A 11 7.27 1.83 5.29
C ASP A 11 8.10 1.85 6.57
N SER A 12 8.23 3.01 7.21
CA SER A 12 9.00 3.14 8.46
C SER A 12 8.37 2.37 9.62
N ILE A 13 7.04 2.30 9.69
CA ILE A 13 6.30 1.53 10.69
C ILE A 13 6.49 0.04 10.44
N LEU A 14 6.39 -0.40 9.18
CA LEU A 14 6.62 -1.80 8.79
C LEU A 14 8.06 -2.24 9.07
N ASP A 15 9.02 -1.36 8.81
CA ASP A 15 10.43 -1.58 9.12
C ASP A 15 10.67 -1.75 10.63
N ALA A 16 10.09 -0.86 11.45
CA ALA A 16 10.19 -0.95 12.90
C ALA A 16 9.58 -2.26 13.42
N LEU A 17 8.45 -2.68 12.86
CA LEU A 17 7.80 -3.94 13.23
C LEU A 17 8.65 -5.16 12.85
N ALA A 18 9.13 -5.24 11.60
CA ALA A 18 10.00 -6.32 11.14
C ALA A 18 11.31 -6.40 11.94
N LEU A 19 11.90 -5.25 12.28
CA LEU A 19 13.09 -5.21 13.12
C LEU A 19 12.79 -5.67 14.55
N SER A 20 11.66 -5.25 15.13
CA SER A 20 11.26 -5.68 16.47
C SER A 20 11.04 -7.19 16.55
N GLU A 21 10.50 -7.80 15.49
CA GLU A 21 10.29 -9.24 15.39
C GLU A 21 11.61 -10.00 15.22
N ALA A 22 12.54 -9.47 14.43
CA ALA A 22 13.90 -10.00 14.31
C ALA A 22 14.65 -9.95 15.66
N LEU A 23 14.45 -8.89 16.44
CA LEU A 23 15.06 -8.75 17.77
C LEU A 23 14.41 -9.67 18.81
N PHE A 24 13.07 -9.81 18.79
CA PHE A 24 12.35 -10.68 19.71
C PHE A 24 12.66 -12.17 19.48
N SER A 25 12.88 -12.57 18.23
CA SER A 25 13.20 -13.96 17.87
C SER A 25 14.65 -14.38 18.19
N LEU A 26 15.49 -13.48 18.67
CA LEU A 26 16.86 -13.78 19.09
C LEU A 26 16.88 -14.73 20.30
N ARG A 27 17.40 -15.95 20.10
CA ARG A 27 17.65 -16.91 21.19
C ARG A 27 18.83 -16.54 22.09
N SER A 28 19.72 -15.66 21.65
CA SER A 28 20.94 -15.29 22.40
C SER A 28 21.40 -13.88 22.05
N ALA A 29 21.93 -13.16 23.05
CA ALA A 29 22.49 -11.81 22.88
C ALA A 29 23.94 -11.81 22.36
N ARG A 30 24.42 -12.93 21.79
CA ARG A 30 25.76 -13.00 21.22
C ARG A 30 25.82 -12.13 19.97
N LYS A 31 26.92 -11.39 19.80
CA LYS A 31 27.16 -10.49 18.66
C LYS A 31 26.86 -11.13 17.29
N ARG A 32 27.26 -12.39 17.11
CA ARG A 32 27.05 -13.13 15.85
C ARG A 32 25.57 -13.34 15.53
N ASP A 33 24.75 -13.62 16.54
CA ASP A 33 23.34 -13.94 16.37
C ASP A 33 22.57 -12.64 16.08
N VAL A 34 22.96 -11.55 16.76
CA VAL A 34 22.49 -10.19 16.47
C VAL A 34 22.84 -9.78 15.03
N GLN A 35 24.09 -9.97 14.60
CA GLN A 35 24.50 -9.64 13.23
C GLN A 35 23.70 -10.42 12.18
N ALA A 36 23.51 -11.73 12.39
CA ALA A 36 22.72 -12.55 11.47
C ALA A 36 21.26 -12.07 11.38
N ALA A 37 20.65 -11.66 12.50
CA ALA A 37 19.29 -11.10 12.51
C ALA A 37 19.20 -9.77 11.73
N PHE A 38 20.19 -8.88 11.89
CA PHE A 38 20.25 -7.62 11.13
C PHE A 38 20.50 -7.85 9.64
N GLU A 39 21.34 -8.80 9.25
CA GLU A 39 21.56 -9.17 7.85
C GLU A 39 20.29 -9.74 7.22
N HIS A 40 19.59 -10.62 7.93
CA HIS A 40 18.32 -11.15 7.48
C HIS A 40 17.28 -10.03 7.26
N TYR A 41 17.14 -9.13 8.24
CA TYR A 41 16.29 -7.94 8.13
C TYR A 41 16.68 -7.06 6.92
N HIS A 42 17.99 -6.83 6.72
CA HIS A 42 18.48 -6.01 5.62
C HIS A 42 18.17 -6.62 4.25
N ASN A 43 18.33 -7.94 4.10
CA ASN A 43 18.04 -8.64 2.85
C ASN A 43 16.55 -8.55 2.49
N ASP A 44 15.66 -8.77 3.46
CA ASP A 44 14.22 -8.67 3.26
C ASP A 44 13.80 -7.23 2.92
N ARG A 45 14.31 -6.24 3.65
CA ARG A 45 14.07 -4.81 3.39
C ARG A 45 14.53 -4.39 2.00
N THR A 46 15.71 -4.85 1.56
CA THR A 46 16.30 -4.44 0.29
C THR A 46 15.45 -4.88 -0.89
N SER A 47 14.89 -6.10 -0.82
CA SER A 47 13.92 -6.59 -1.81
C SER A 47 12.69 -5.68 -1.90
N ARG A 48 12.06 -5.38 -0.77
CA ARG A 48 10.84 -4.54 -0.73
C ARG A 48 11.10 -3.12 -1.24
N ARG A 49 12.23 -2.53 -0.85
CA ARG A 49 12.63 -1.18 -1.28
C ARG A 49 12.91 -1.11 -2.78
N ALA A 50 13.49 -2.17 -3.36
CA ALA A 50 13.72 -2.22 -4.81
C ALA A 50 12.40 -2.18 -5.58
N THR A 51 11.39 -2.94 -5.13
CA THR A 51 10.04 -2.92 -5.72
C THR A 51 9.40 -1.54 -5.60
N ALA A 52 9.41 -0.94 -4.41
CA ALA A 52 8.86 0.40 -4.19
C ALA A 52 9.55 1.48 -5.05
N MET A 53 10.87 1.38 -5.25
CA MET A 53 11.60 2.29 -6.15
C MET A 53 11.17 2.14 -7.61
N VAL A 54 10.90 0.92 -8.08
CA VAL A 54 10.41 0.68 -9.44
C VAL A 54 9.01 1.28 -9.59
N GLU A 55 8.10 0.98 -8.67
CA GLU A 55 6.73 1.49 -8.68
C GLU A 55 6.69 3.03 -8.66
N ALA A 56 7.44 3.66 -7.76
CA ALA A 56 7.52 5.12 -7.69
C ALA A 56 8.06 5.75 -8.98
N ARG A 57 8.95 5.05 -9.69
CA ARG A 57 9.53 5.51 -10.96
C ARG A 57 8.54 5.37 -12.11
N GLU A 58 7.81 4.27 -12.16
CA GLU A 58 6.71 4.07 -13.12
C GLU A 58 5.61 5.11 -12.93
N LEU A 59 5.24 5.37 -11.67
CA LEU A 59 4.22 6.36 -11.33
C LEU A 59 4.67 7.79 -11.69
N ASP A 60 5.93 8.15 -11.44
CA ASP A 60 6.50 9.44 -11.89
C ASP A 60 6.47 9.57 -13.42
N LEU A 61 6.80 8.50 -14.16
CA LEU A 61 6.73 8.49 -15.63
C LEU A 61 5.31 8.65 -16.16
N LEU A 62 4.31 8.13 -15.43
CA LEU A 62 2.89 8.23 -15.75
C LEU A 62 2.37 9.66 -15.45
N LEU A 63 2.78 10.25 -14.33
CA LEU A 63 2.40 11.60 -13.92
C LEU A 63 3.06 12.69 -14.79
N ARG A 64 4.34 12.56 -15.11
CA ARG A 64 5.14 13.52 -15.91
C ARG A 64 5.03 13.32 -17.42
N ALA A 65 4.14 12.43 -17.88
CA ALA A 65 3.94 12.12 -19.28
C ALA A 65 3.60 13.36 -20.14
N LYS A 66 4.55 13.81 -20.97
CA LYS A 66 4.32 14.88 -21.97
C LYS A 66 3.77 14.37 -23.31
N SER A 67 4.03 13.11 -23.66
CA SER A 67 3.59 12.49 -24.92
C SER A 67 2.07 12.29 -24.98
N THR A 68 1.45 12.58 -26.12
CA THR A 68 0.01 12.45 -26.40
C THR A 68 -0.51 11.04 -26.15
N MET A 69 0.24 10.00 -26.54
CA MET A 69 -0.10 8.60 -26.25
C MET A 69 -0.17 8.33 -24.74
N ARG A 70 0.80 8.85 -23.97
CA ARG A 70 0.79 8.68 -22.52
C ARG A 70 -0.27 9.53 -21.83
N LYS A 71 -0.69 10.68 -22.40
CA LYS A 71 -1.84 11.45 -21.92
C LYS A 71 -3.15 10.68 -22.11
N LEU A 72 -3.33 10.00 -23.25
CA LEU A 72 -4.46 9.11 -23.51
C LEU A 72 -4.46 7.92 -22.54
N TYR A 73 -3.31 7.27 -22.34
CA TYR A 73 -3.17 6.21 -21.35
C TYR A 73 -3.47 6.70 -19.93
N ARG A 74 -2.95 7.86 -19.53
CA ARG A 74 -3.24 8.47 -18.23
C ARG A 74 -4.73 8.79 -18.07
N ALA A 75 -5.36 9.35 -19.10
CA ALA A 75 -6.79 9.63 -19.08
C ALA A 75 -7.60 8.33 -19.02
N TRP A 76 -7.19 7.28 -19.71
CA TRP A 76 -7.84 5.98 -19.65
C TRP A 76 -7.65 5.32 -18.29
N VAL A 77 -6.44 5.29 -17.73
CA VAL A 77 -6.20 4.77 -16.39
C VAL A 77 -6.93 5.58 -15.33
N LEU A 78 -6.90 6.91 -15.35
CA LEU A 78 -7.55 7.72 -14.32
C LEU A 78 -9.09 7.77 -14.44
N ASN A 79 -9.66 7.65 -15.64
CA ASN A 79 -11.11 7.63 -15.83
C ASN A 79 -11.71 6.22 -15.81
N TYR A 80 -10.94 5.20 -16.20
CA TYR A 80 -11.42 3.82 -16.37
C TYR A 80 -10.86 2.84 -15.34
N ALA A 81 -9.78 3.16 -14.62
CA ALA A 81 -9.54 2.51 -13.34
C ALA A 81 -10.68 2.94 -12.43
N SER A 82 -11.72 2.11 -12.41
CA SER A 82 -12.95 2.37 -11.68
C SER A 82 -12.60 2.76 -10.25
N LYS A 83 -13.37 3.68 -9.65
CA LYS A 83 -13.24 3.99 -8.22
C LYS A 83 -13.21 2.71 -7.40
N CYS A 84 -14.04 1.73 -7.76
CA CYS A 84 -14.04 0.38 -7.20
C CYS A 84 -12.68 -0.33 -7.24
N SER A 85 -11.91 -0.24 -8.33
CA SER A 85 -10.58 -0.85 -8.40
C SER A 85 -9.56 -0.14 -7.51
N GLN A 86 -9.69 1.18 -7.33
CA GLN A 86 -8.85 1.94 -6.41
C GLN A 86 -9.23 1.69 -4.95
N GLU A 87 -10.53 1.66 -4.66
CA GLU A 87 -11.10 1.35 -3.35
C GLU A 87 -10.73 -0.07 -2.93
N LYS A 88 -10.92 -1.06 -3.82
CA LYS A 88 -10.52 -2.44 -3.56
C LYS A 88 -9.01 -2.57 -3.32
N ARG A 89 -8.17 -1.87 -4.08
CA ARG A 89 -6.71 -1.89 -3.85
C ARG A 89 -6.34 -1.24 -2.52
N ASN A 90 -7.01 -0.16 -2.14
CA ASN A 90 -6.80 0.48 -0.84
C ASN A 90 -7.30 -0.43 0.28
N ASP A 91 -8.49 -1.04 0.14
CA ASP A 91 -9.03 -2.00 1.08
C ASP A 91 -8.09 -3.19 1.23
N GLU A 92 -7.60 -3.79 0.14
CA GLU A 92 -6.61 -4.86 0.20
C GLU A 92 -5.33 -4.39 0.93
N LYS A 93 -4.81 -3.19 0.60
CA LYS A 93 -3.62 -2.61 1.23
C LYS A 93 -3.80 -2.35 2.73
N TYR A 94 -4.99 -1.93 3.17
CA TYR A 94 -5.29 -1.57 4.55
C TYR A 94 -5.98 -2.68 5.36
N SER A 95 -6.46 -3.74 4.70
CA SER A 95 -7.12 -4.89 5.32
C SER A 95 -6.16 -5.70 6.17
N TYR A 96 -4.89 -5.75 5.78
CA TYR A 96 -3.85 -6.45 6.50
C TYR A 96 -2.93 -5.46 7.23
N ARG A 97 -3.18 -5.28 8.53
CA ARG A 97 -2.25 -4.59 9.43
C ARG A 97 -1.37 -5.63 10.10
N PRO A 98 -0.07 -5.68 9.81
CA PRO A 98 0.81 -6.66 10.43
C PRO A 98 0.84 -6.44 11.94
N GLN A 99 0.54 -7.50 12.69
CA GLN A 99 0.69 -7.53 14.13
C GLN A 99 2.03 -8.17 14.46
N ALA A 100 2.77 -7.59 15.40
CA ALA A 100 3.97 -8.21 15.92
C ALA A 100 3.61 -9.56 16.59
N SER A 101 4.27 -10.65 16.17
CA SER A 101 3.95 -12.02 16.59
C SER A 101 4.04 -12.27 18.10
N PHE A 102 4.75 -11.40 18.83
CA PHE A 102 4.90 -11.46 20.28
C PHE A 102 3.78 -10.77 21.07
N LEU A 103 2.88 -10.05 20.42
CA LEU A 103 1.72 -9.43 21.06
C LEU A 103 0.53 -10.39 21.05
N GLN A 104 -0.27 -10.37 22.12
CA GLN A 104 -1.53 -11.12 22.16
C GLN A 104 -2.45 -10.64 21.03
N ARG A 105 -3.08 -11.58 20.33
CA ARG A 105 -3.99 -11.26 19.23
C ARG A 105 -5.14 -10.41 19.76
N VAL A 106 -5.28 -9.19 19.24
CA VAL A 106 -6.42 -8.33 19.56
C VAL A 106 -7.67 -9.00 18.97
N PRO A 107 -8.72 -9.26 19.79
CA PRO A 107 -9.89 -10.02 19.34
C PRO A 107 -10.74 -9.27 18.30
N ASP A 108 -10.67 -7.95 18.25
CA ASP A 108 -11.31 -7.14 17.22
C ASP A 108 -10.27 -6.24 16.54
N TYR A 109 -9.87 -6.64 15.34
CA TYR A 109 -8.90 -5.92 14.52
C TYR A 109 -9.54 -4.85 13.62
N GLY A 110 -10.87 -4.71 13.66
CA GLY A 110 -11.60 -3.94 12.66
C GLY A 110 -11.40 -4.57 11.29
N VAL A 111 -12.15 -5.63 10.98
CA VAL A 111 -12.20 -6.16 9.61
C VAL A 111 -12.90 -5.11 8.75
N VAL A 112 -12.14 -4.42 7.90
CA VAL A 112 -12.74 -3.63 6.83
C VAL A 112 -13.41 -4.62 5.91
N GLN A 113 -14.74 -4.70 5.99
CA GLN A 113 -15.50 -5.47 5.01
C GLN A 113 -15.26 -4.79 3.66
N PRO A 114 -14.80 -5.53 2.63
CA PRO A 114 -14.63 -4.96 1.32
C PRO A 114 -15.96 -4.33 0.93
N SER A 115 -15.97 -3.04 0.65
CA SER A 115 -17.20 -2.39 0.21
C SER A 115 -17.59 -3.04 -1.12
N ASP A 116 -18.63 -3.88 -1.11
CA ASP A 116 -19.21 -4.41 -2.33
C ASP A 116 -19.56 -3.21 -3.22
N CYS A 117 -18.99 -3.16 -4.42
CA CYS A 117 -19.21 -2.08 -5.39
C CYS A 117 -20.63 -2.11 -6.00
N LEU A 118 -21.64 -2.35 -5.16
CA LEU A 118 -23.07 -2.35 -5.44
C LEU A 118 -23.65 -0.98 -5.12
N HIS A 119 -23.21 0.04 -5.85
CA HIS A 119 -24.08 1.16 -6.13
C HIS A 119 -24.45 1.10 -7.61
N PRO A 120 -25.67 0.64 -7.97
CA PRO A 120 -26.18 0.89 -9.31
C PRO A 120 -26.15 2.39 -9.52
N MET A 121 -25.63 2.81 -10.66
CA MET A 121 -25.78 4.18 -11.13
C MET A 121 -27.26 4.55 -11.05
N LYS A 122 -27.65 5.29 -10.01
CA LYS A 122 -28.88 6.07 -10.07
C LYS A 122 -28.61 7.09 -11.17
N GLY A 123 -29.10 6.77 -12.37
CA GLY A 123 -29.16 7.70 -13.47
C GLY A 123 -29.84 8.96 -12.94
N ASN A 124 -29.10 10.07 -12.97
CA ASN A 124 -29.71 11.38 -12.88
C ASN A 124 -30.64 11.51 -14.09
N ALA A 125 -31.92 11.18 -13.89
CA ALA A 125 -32.97 11.70 -14.75
C ALA A 125 -32.90 13.23 -14.63
N PRO A 126 -32.75 13.99 -15.73
CA PRO A 126 -32.86 15.44 -15.67
C PRO A 126 -34.30 15.77 -15.27
N GLY A 127 -34.47 16.24 -14.04
CA GLY A 127 -35.72 16.82 -13.58
C GLY A 127 -36.08 17.99 -14.49
N GLY A 128 -37.24 17.88 -15.13
CA GLY A 128 -37.85 18.96 -15.88
C GLY A 128 -38.10 20.15 -14.95
N TRP A 129 -37.59 21.30 -15.36
CA TRP A 129 -38.02 22.58 -14.82
C TRP A 129 -39.19 23.04 -15.68
N GLU A 130 -40.40 22.67 -15.30
CA GLU A 130 -41.61 23.40 -15.68
C GLU A 130 -41.82 24.51 -14.63
N GLN A 131 -41.58 25.76 -15.03
CA GLN A 131 -42.38 26.93 -14.67
C GLN A 131 -42.38 27.89 -15.86
#